data_AF-A0A946QFN3-F1
#
_entry.id   AF-A0A946QFN3-F1
#
_cell.length_a   1.000
_cell.length_b   1.000
_cell.length_c   1.000
_cell.angle_alpha   90.00
_cell.angle_beta   90.00
_cell.angle_gamma   90.00
#
_symmetry.space_group_name_H-M   'P 1'
#
loop_
_entity.id
_entity.type
_entity.pdbx_description
1 polymer ?
#
loop_
_entity_poly.entity_id
_entity_poly.type
_entity_poly.pdbx_seq_one_letter_code
_entity_poly.pdbx_strand_id
1 'polypeptide(L)'
;MKFACKFGFSKLVLGFIGAAVLLSGCGAEVELTSEPVEPVTNTVVDDHSGWWCTAHGIPEDQCSMCSAKAAKEFKANGDWCEEHNRAESQCFKCDASRADKFANLYEAKYGKQPPAFTP
;
A
#
# COMPACT_ATOMS: atom_id res chain seq x y z
N MET A 1 34.68 10.28 -22.58
CA MET A 1 35.24 9.14 -21.82
C MET A 1 34.43 7.88 -22.15
N LYS A 2 35.09 6.72 -22.07
CA LYS A 2 34.73 5.43 -22.68
C LYS A 2 33.68 4.67 -21.85
N PHE A 3 32.64 4.15 -22.49
CA PHE A 3 31.66 3.23 -21.91
C PHE A 3 32.35 1.94 -21.41
N ALA A 4 31.94 1.44 -20.24
CA ALA A 4 32.21 0.06 -19.83
C ALA A 4 31.03 -0.49 -19.03
N CYS A 5 30.13 -1.19 -19.73
CA CYS A 5 29.23 -2.18 -19.15
C CYS A 5 30.06 -3.32 -18.55
N LYS A 6 29.72 -3.75 -17.33
CA LYS A 6 30.28 -4.96 -16.71
C LYS A 6 29.12 -5.91 -16.42
N PHE A 7 28.70 -6.63 -17.46
CA PHE A 7 27.83 -7.80 -17.34
C PHE A 7 28.65 -8.94 -16.75
N GLY A 8 28.31 -9.39 -15.54
CA GLY A 8 28.92 -10.54 -14.89
C GLY A 8 27.98 -11.73 -14.90
N PHE A 9 27.99 -12.49 -16.00
CA PHE A 9 27.37 -13.81 -16.09
C PHE A 9 28.39 -14.82 -15.53
N SER A 10 28.11 -15.45 -14.38
CA SER A 10 28.88 -16.61 -13.91
C SER A 10 27.97 -17.82 -13.83
N LYS A 11 28.42 -18.88 -14.51
CA LYS A 11 27.71 -20.11 -14.81
C LYS A 11 27.89 -21.14 -13.67
N LEU A 12 26.84 -21.95 -13.48
CA LEU A 12 26.90 -23.44 -13.47
C LEU A 12 27.68 -24.15 -12.35
N VAL A 13 26.94 -24.83 -11.46
CA VAL A 13 27.16 -26.20 -10.90
C VAL A 13 25.77 -26.63 -10.36
N LEU A 14 24.98 -27.59 -10.87
CA LEU A 14 25.14 -29.02 -11.20
C LEU A 14 25.24 -29.95 -9.96
N GLY A 15 24.08 -30.46 -9.51
CA GLY A 15 23.93 -31.86 -9.05
C GLY A 15 23.64 -32.16 -7.57
N PHE A 16 23.03 -33.35 -7.38
CA PHE A 16 22.63 -34.10 -6.16
C PHE A 16 21.20 -33.83 -5.63
N ILE A 17 20.18 -34.65 -5.95
CA ILE A 17 19.89 -36.06 -5.60
C ILE A 17 19.59 -36.26 -4.10
N GLY A 18 18.34 -36.62 -3.79
CA GLY A 18 18.05 -37.81 -2.97
C GLY A 18 17.34 -37.65 -1.62
N ALA A 19 16.29 -38.48 -1.45
CA ALA A 19 15.63 -38.98 -0.22
C ALA A 19 14.72 -38.00 0.57
N ALA A 20 13.38 -38.14 0.65
CA ALA A 20 12.48 -39.25 1.04
C ALA A 20 12.34 -39.50 2.56
N VAL A 21 11.09 -39.80 2.98
CA VAL A 21 10.61 -40.37 4.27
C VAL A 21 10.25 -39.31 5.33
N LEU A 22 8.98 -38.91 5.49
CA LEU A 22 7.78 -39.54 6.11
C LEU A 22 7.67 -39.39 7.64
N LEU A 23 6.44 -39.02 8.05
CA LEU A 23 5.69 -39.30 9.28
C LEU A 23 5.70 -38.27 10.45
N SER A 24 4.45 -37.97 10.84
CA SER A 24 3.95 -37.69 12.19
C SER A 24 3.88 -36.24 12.67
N GLY A 25 2.67 -35.65 12.55
CA GLY A 25 2.27 -34.46 13.28
C GLY A 25 0.74 -34.35 13.35
N CYS A 26 0.19 -34.50 14.55
CA CYS A 26 -1.22 -34.69 14.90
C CYS A 26 -2.12 -33.52 14.49
N GLY A 27 -3.40 -33.84 14.30
CA GLY A 27 -4.45 -32.96 13.79
C GLY A 27 -4.76 -31.75 14.66
N ALA A 28 -5.33 -30.77 13.97
CA ALA A 28 -5.90 -29.56 14.51
C ALA A 28 -7.30 -29.85 15.07
N GLU A 29 -7.52 -29.47 16.31
CA GLU A 29 -8.80 -28.95 16.76
C GLU A 29 -8.52 -27.82 17.76
N VAL A 30 -8.50 -26.59 17.23
CA VAL A 30 -8.70 -25.39 18.03
C VAL A 30 -10.06 -24.87 17.59
N GLU A 31 -11.06 -25.18 18.41
CA GLU A 31 -12.40 -24.63 18.32
C GLU A 31 -12.32 -23.13 18.64
N LEU A 32 -12.14 -22.35 17.57
CA LEU A 32 -12.30 -20.91 17.56
C LEU A 32 -13.77 -20.59 17.81
N THR A 33 -14.15 -20.47 19.07
CA THR A 33 -15.36 -19.75 19.46
C THR A 33 -14.99 -18.28 19.66
N SER A 34 -14.79 -17.58 18.54
CA SER A 34 -14.87 -16.11 18.54
C SER A 34 -16.24 -15.75 17.99
N GLU A 35 -17.12 -15.34 18.90
CA GLU A 35 -18.42 -14.77 18.62
C GLU A 35 -18.30 -13.67 17.52
N PRO A 36 -19.13 -13.69 16.47
CA PRO A 36 -19.18 -12.58 15.53
C PRO A 36 -19.82 -11.39 16.24
N VAL A 37 -18.98 -10.49 16.75
CA VAL A 37 -19.42 -9.14 17.11
C VAL A 37 -19.61 -8.39 15.78
N GLU A 38 -20.84 -8.34 15.32
CA GLU A 38 -21.27 -7.52 14.18
C GLU A 38 -20.72 -6.09 14.35
N PRO A 39 -19.79 -5.60 13.51
CA PRO A 39 -19.47 -4.20 13.54
C PRO A 39 -20.64 -3.47 12.86
N VAL A 40 -21.45 -2.79 13.67
CA VAL A 40 -22.46 -1.85 13.21
C VAL A 40 -21.73 -0.68 12.55
N THR A 41 -21.33 -0.89 11.30
CA THR A 41 -20.72 0.17 10.52
C THR A 41 -21.83 0.97 9.87
N ASN A 42 -22.08 2.17 10.40
CA ASN A 42 -22.47 3.28 9.54
C ASN A 42 -21.23 3.63 8.68
N THR A 43 -20.83 2.70 7.83
CA THR A 43 -19.86 2.98 6.78
C THR A 43 -20.62 3.78 5.74
N VAL A 44 -20.33 5.08 5.68
CA VAL A 44 -20.41 5.75 4.38
C VAL A 44 -19.51 4.89 3.50
N VAL A 45 -20.13 4.14 2.60
CA VAL A 45 -19.41 3.27 1.67
C VAL A 45 -18.72 4.24 0.72
N ASP A 46 -17.50 4.66 1.06
CA ASP A 46 -16.66 5.41 0.15
C ASP A 46 -16.46 4.53 -1.09
N ASP A 47 -16.99 4.98 -2.21
CA ASP A 47 -16.91 4.28 -3.49
C ASP A 47 -15.46 4.31 -3.98
N HIS A 48 -14.67 3.30 -3.61
CA HIS A 48 -13.29 3.11 -4.06
C HIS A 48 -13.19 2.52 -5.48
N SER A 49 -14.27 2.56 -6.28
CA SER A 49 -14.26 2.04 -7.66
C SER A 49 -13.60 3.00 -8.66
N GLY A 50 -13.42 4.26 -8.28
CA GLY A 50 -12.82 5.31 -9.11
C GLY A 50 -11.29 5.38 -9.06
N TRP A 51 -10.74 6.35 -9.80
CA TRP A 51 -9.31 6.67 -9.74
C TRP A 51 -8.94 7.60 -8.57
N TRP A 52 -9.90 8.36 -8.05
CA TRP A 52 -9.68 9.42 -7.07
C TRP A 52 -10.37 9.12 -5.75
N CYS A 53 -9.64 9.19 -4.64
CA CYS A 53 -10.21 9.07 -3.32
C CYS A 53 -10.76 10.43 -2.88
N THR A 54 -12.09 10.56 -2.84
CA THR A 54 -12.75 11.82 -2.46
C THR A 54 -12.55 12.16 -0.99
N ALA A 55 -12.41 11.16 -0.11
CA ALA A 55 -12.18 11.37 1.32
C ALA A 55 -10.78 11.93 1.61
N HIS A 56 -9.75 11.46 0.89
CA HIS A 56 -8.36 11.79 1.21
C HIS A 56 -7.66 12.70 0.21
N GLY A 57 -8.28 13.00 -0.93
CA GLY A 57 -7.72 13.93 -1.93
C GLY A 57 -6.49 13.40 -2.66
N ILE A 58 -6.40 12.08 -2.87
CA ILE A 58 -5.25 11.38 -3.44
C ILE A 58 -5.76 10.30 -4.41
N PRO A 59 -5.05 9.97 -5.51
CA PRO A 59 -5.40 8.81 -6.32
C PRO A 59 -5.50 7.53 -5.50
N GLU A 60 -6.54 6.72 -5.72
CA GLU A 60 -6.86 5.53 -4.92
C GLU A 60 -5.68 4.56 -4.82
N ASP A 61 -4.95 4.36 -5.92
CA ASP A 61 -3.80 3.46 -5.99
C ASP A 61 -2.58 3.96 -5.19
N GLN A 62 -2.48 5.28 -5.00
CA GLN A 62 -1.40 5.94 -4.26
C GLN A 62 -1.77 6.29 -2.83
N CYS A 63 -3.05 6.32 -2.48
CA CYS A 63 -3.50 6.71 -1.15
C CYS A 63 -3.03 5.70 -0.10
N SER A 64 -2.14 6.12 0.80
CA SER A 64 -1.62 5.23 1.85
C SER A 64 -2.69 4.79 2.85
N MET A 65 -3.86 5.45 2.86
CA MET A 65 -4.98 5.15 3.75
C MET A 65 -5.98 4.18 3.10
N CYS A 66 -6.02 4.08 1.77
CA CYS A 66 -6.92 3.19 1.03
C CYS A 66 -6.19 1.97 0.42
N SER A 67 -4.95 2.17 -0.03
CA SER A 67 -4.12 1.13 -0.65
C SER A 67 -3.11 0.55 0.34
N ALA A 68 -3.34 -0.70 0.76
CA ALA A 68 -2.40 -1.44 1.61
C ALA A 68 -1.01 -1.60 0.96
N LYS A 69 -0.98 -1.69 -0.37
CA LYS A 69 0.27 -1.71 -1.14
C LYS A 69 1.02 -0.38 -0.98
N ALA A 70 0.35 0.74 -1.20
CA ALA A 70 0.96 2.07 -1.05
C ALA A 70 1.45 2.27 0.39
N ALA A 71 0.63 1.93 1.39
CA ALA A 71 1.02 2.03 2.81
C ALA A 71 2.31 1.26 3.11
N LYS A 72 2.43 0.02 2.61
CA LYS A 72 3.62 -0.81 2.77
C LYS A 72 4.86 -0.20 2.10
N GLU A 73 4.70 0.33 0.89
CA GLU A 73 5.79 0.97 0.14
C GLU A 73 6.29 2.23 0.86
N PHE A 74 5.39 3.11 1.32
CA PHE A 74 5.76 4.31 2.05
C PHE A 74 6.45 4.00 3.38
N LYS A 75 5.95 3.01 4.14
CA LYS A 75 6.62 2.52 5.36
C LYS A 75 8.03 1.98 5.08
N ALA A 76 8.18 1.18 4.02
CA ALA A 76 9.48 0.64 3.63
C ALA A 76 10.48 1.73 3.22
N ASN A 77 9.98 2.83 2.67
CA ASN A 77 10.78 3.99 2.28
C ASN A 77 11.04 4.98 3.43
N GLY A 78 10.51 4.73 4.63
CA GLY A 78 10.60 5.65 5.77
C GLY A 78 9.75 6.92 5.62
N ASP A 79 8.84 6.96 4.66
CA ASP A 79 7.93 8.08 4.40
C ASP A 79 6.61 7.85 5.16
N TRP A 80 6.68 7.79 6.49
CA TRP A 80 5.52 7.47 7.33
C TRP A 80 5.35 8.45 8.49
N CYS A 81 4.16 9.04 8.59
CA CYS A 81 3.74 9.87 9.70
C CYS A 81 3.08 8.99 10.77
N GLU A 82 3.78 8.72 11.87
CA GLU A 82 3.24 7.88 12.95
C GLU A 82 2.06 8.55 13.68
N GLU A 83 2.10 9.88 13.83
CA GLU A 83 1.06 10.64 14.53
C GLU A 83 -0.29 10.56 13.82
N HIS A 84 -0.27 10.53 12.48
CA HIS A 84 -1.47 10.58 11.65
C HIS A 84 -1.71 9.30 10.83
N ASN A 85 -0.92 8.25 11.05
CA ASN A 85 -1.07 6.92 10.44
C ASN A 85 -1.24 6.95 8.91
N ARG A 86 -0.42 7.75 8.23
CA ARG A 86 -0.42 7.88 6.76
C ARG A 86 0.98 8.19 6.26
N ALA A 87 1.21 8.08 4.96
CA ALA A 87 2.49 8.47 4.38
C ALA A 87 2.81 9.93 4.72
N GLU A 88 4.04 10.23 5.12
CA GLU A 88 4.43 11.57 5.56
C GLU A 88 4.25 12.56 4.40
N SER A 89 4.65 12.20 3.18
CA SER A 89 4.39 12.97 1.95
C SER A 89 2.91 13.18 1.61
N GLN A 90 2.00 12.43 2.25
CA GLN A 90 0.56 12.54 2.10
C GLN A 90 -0.11 13.18 3.32
N CYS A 91 0.64 13.49 4.38
CA CYS A 91 0.06 13.97 5.63
C CYS A 91 -0.23 15.47 5.57
N PHE A 92 -1.45 15.81 5.16
CA PHE A 92 -1.94 17.18 5.03
C PHE A 92 -2.23 17.85 6.38
N LYS A 93 -2.34 17.07 7.45
CA LYS A 93 -2.44 17.56 8.82
C LYS A 93 -1.12 18.15 9.33
N CYS A 94 0.00 17.54 8.94
CA CYS A 94 1.33 18.07 9.23
C CYS A 94 1.70 19.24 8.31
N ASP A 95 1.36 19.14 7.02
CA ASP A 95 1.62 20.20 6.05
C ASP A 95 0.58 20.17 4.91
N ALA A 96 -0.30 21.17 4.90
CA ALA A 96 -1.37 21.29 3.92
C ALA A 96 -0.87 21.49 2.48
N SER A 97 0.34 22.05 2.28
CA SER A 97 0.90 22.28 0.94
C SER A 97 1.20 20.99 0.18
N ARG A 98 1.33 19.87 0.89
CA ARG A 98 1.50 18.54 0.27
C ARG A 98 0.28 18.15 -0.59
N ALA A 99 -0.89 18.73 -0.33
CA ALA A 99 -2.10 18.52 -1.13
C ALA A 99 -1.97 19.11 -2.55
N ASP A 100 -1.19 20.17 -2.74
CA ASP A 100 -1.05 20.86 -4.03
C ASP A 100 -0.55 19.92 -5.12
N LYS A 101 0.37 19.01 -4.77
CA LYS A 101 0.84 17.97 -5.69
C LYS A 101 -0.33 17.16 -6.26
N PHE A 102 -1.26 16.73 -5.41
CA PHE A 102 -2.37 15.89 -5.82
C PHE A 102 -3.48 16.69 -6.51
N ALA A 103 -3.70 17.94 -6.09
CA ALA A 103 -4.61 18.86 -6.78
C ALA A 103 -4.15 19.12 -8.22
N ASN A 104 -2.85 19.36 -8.43
CA ASN A 104 -2.28 19.53 -9.77
C ASN A 104 -2.42 18.26 -10.61
N LEU A 105 -2.26 17.06 -10.03
CA LEU A 105 -2.49 15.80 -10.73
C LEU A 105 -3.96 15.63 -11.16
N TYR A 106 -4.89 16.01 -10.30
CA TYR A 106 -6.32 15.97 -10.60
C TYR A 106 -6.67 16.97 -11.72
N GLU A 107 -6.19 18.21 -11.62
CA GLU A 107 -6.39 19.24 -12.63
C GLU A 107 -5.78 18.85 -13.97
N ALA A 108 -4.58 18.27 -13.99
CA ALA A 108 -3.97 17.78 -15.23
C ALA A 108 -4.83 16.72 -15.93
N LYS A 109 -5.61 15.93 -15.17
CA LYS A 109 -6.49 14.89 -15.72
C LYS A 109 -7.86 15.42 -16.15
N TYR A 110 -8.44 16.33 -15.37
CA TYR A 110 -9.84 16.75 -15.52
C TYR A 110 -10.04 18.22 -15.94
N GLY A 111 -8.97 19.02 -15.98
CA GLY A 111 -9.02 20.45 -16.31
C GLY A 111 -9.71 21.32 -15.25
N LYS A 112 -9.85 20.82 -14.02
CA LYS A 112 -10.49 21.53 -12.90
C LYS A 112 -9.89 21.08 -11.56
N GLN A 113 -10.07 21.87 -10.52
CA GLN A 113 -9.64 21.53 -9.15
C GLN A 113 -10.37 20.29 -8.61
N PRO A 114 -9.73 19.51 -7.71
CA PRO A 114 -10.37 18.37 -7.07
C PRO A 114 -11.56 18.80 -6.22
N PRO A 115 -12.52 17.88 -5.98
CA PRO A 115 -13.55 18.11 -4.97
C PRO A 115 -12.90 18.36 -3.60
N ALA A 116 -13.55 19.18 -2.77
CA ALA A 116 -13.11 19.42 -1.41
C ALA A 116 -13.10 18.10 -0.61
N PHE A 117 -12.09 17.94 0.23
CA PHE A 117 -11.90 16.75 1.08
C PHE A 117 -11.48 17.18 2.48
N THR A 118 -11.58 16.26 3.45
CA THR A 118 -11.16 16.51 4.84
C THR A 118 -9.80 15.84 5.10
N PRO A 119 -8.72 16.62 5.32
CA PRO A 119 -7.36 16.09 5.52
C PRO A 119 -7.17 15.30 6.81
#